data_AF-Q7XBA9-F1
#
_entry.id   AF-Q7XBA9-F1
#
_cell.length_a   1.000
_cell.length_b   1.000
_cell.length_c   1.000
_cell.angle_alpha   90.00
_cell.angle_beta   90.00
_cell.angle_gamma   90.00
#
_symmetry.space_group_name_H-M   'P 1'
#
loop_
_entity.id
_entity.type
_entity.pdbx_description
1 polymer ?
#
loop_
_entity_poly.entity_id
_entity_poly.type
_entity_poly.pdbx_seq_one_letter_code
_entity_poly.pdbx_strand_id
1 'polypeptide(L)'
;LWPSNYSNPRMPSNCRGSLFETRKLSPELQSKLKRAWPNVETDNDTKLWEHEWNKHGRCSEGTLNQTQYFQRSYSMWRSHNITEILRNASIVPHP
;
A
#
# COMPACT_ATOMS: atom_id res chain seq x y z
N LEU A 1 -0.71 0.26 3.39
CA LEU A 1 0.09 -0.07 4.60
C LEU A 1 0.17 1.17 5.48
N TRP A 2 -0.39 1.15 6.68
CA TRP A 2 -0.40 2.33 7.55
C TRP A 2 0.44 2.07 8.79
N PRO A 3 1.53 2.83 9.02
CA PRO A 3 2.21 2.84 10.31
C PRO A 3 1.21 3.19 11.42
N SER A 4 1.33 2.55 12.58
CA SER A 4 0.40 2.73 13.70
C SER A 4 1.17 2.92 15.00
N ASN A 5 0.66 3.78 15.88
CA ASN A 5 1.13 3.92 17.25
C ASN A 5 0.29 3.12 18.28
N TYR A 6 -0.48 2.13 17.81
CA TYR A 6 -1.42 1.26 18.55
C TYR A 6 -2.61 1.99 19.19
N SER A 7 -2.37 3.10 19.87
CA SER A 7 -3.37 3.84 20.66
C SER A 7 -4.36 4.64 19.83
N ASN A 8 -4.02 5.00 18.58
CA ASN A 8 -4.93 5.70 17.68
C ASN A 8 -4.83 5.13 16.26
N PRO A 9 -5.90 4.54 15.71
CA PRO A 9 -5.86 3.88 14.40
C PRO A 9 -5.63 4.84 13.23
N ARG A 10 -5.80 6.15 13.43
CA ARG A 10 -5.53 7.18 12.40
C ARG A 10 -4.13 7.79 12.49
N MET A 11 -3.34 7.39 13.49
CA MET A 11 -2.02 7.95 13.75
C MET A 11 -0.92 6.88 13.77
N PRO A 12 0.28 7.22 13.30
CA PRO A 12 0.65 8.51 12.70
C PRO A 12 0.15 8.70 11.25
N SER A 13 -0.14 9.94 10.87
CA SER A 13 -0.43 10.36 9.49
C SER A 13 0.09 11.77 9.22
N ASN A 14 0.26 12.12 7.94
CA ASN A 14 0.76 13.41 7.47
C ASN A 14 2.13 13.83 8.05
N CYS A 15 2.99 12.86 8.34
CA CYS A 15 4.34 13.12 8.87
C CYS A 15 5.20 13.91 7.89
N ARG A 16 6.17 14.68 8.41
CA ARG A 16 7.18 15.35 7.58
C ARG A 16 8.08 14.29 6.91
N GLY A 17 8.54 14.59 5.70
CA GLY A 17 9.35 13.66 4.91
C GLY A 17 9.30 13.98 3.41
N SER A 18 10.01 13.20 2.61
CA SER A 18 10.06 13.37 1.15
C SER A 18 8.69 13.14 0.53
N LEU A 19 8.29 14.02 -0.40
CA LEU A 19 7.08 13.81 -1.19
C LEU A 19 7.23 12.60 -2.11
N PHE A 20 6.08 12.07 -2.54
CA PHE A 20 6.02 10.97 -3.48
C PHE A 20 6.71 11.34 -4.80
N GLU A 21 7.52 10.41 -5.31
CA GLU A 21 8.14 10.54 -6.61
C GLU A 21 8.00 9.23 -7.39
N THR A 22 7.15 9.19 -8.42
CA THR A 22 6.89 7.99 -9.23
C THR A 22 8.17 7.37 -9.78
N ARG A 23 9.16 8.19 -10.15
CA ARG A 23 10.46 7.75 -10.68
C ARG A 23 11.27 6.88 -9.71
N LYS A 24 10.99 6.91 -8.41
CA LYS A 24 11.63 6.03 -7.41
C LYS A 24 11.08 4.60 -7.45
N LEU A 25 9.94 4.39 -8.10
CA LEU A 25 9.37 3.07 -8.33
C LEU A 25 9.86 2.52 -9.66
N SER A 26 10.55 1.39 -9.64
CA SER A 26 10.97 0.73 -10.89
C SER A 26 9.75 0.32 -11.73
N PRO A 27 9.88 0.22 -13.08
CA PRO A 27 8.78 -0.25 -13.92
C PRO A 27 8.21 -1.61 -13.49
N GLU A 28 9.07 -2.51 -13.02
CA GLU A 28 8.66 -3.81 -12.47
C GLU A 28 7.79 -3.66 -11.20
N LEU A 29 8.20 -2.79 -10.26
CA LEU A 29 7.42 -2.54 -9.06
C LEU A 29 6.09 -1.87 -9.38
N GLN A 30 6.06 -0.92 -10.33
CA GLN A 30 4.82 -0.31 -10.80
C GLN A 30 3.86 -1.37 -11.38
N SER A 31 4.36 -2.29 -12.21
CA SER A 31 3.54 -3.39 -12.75
C SER A 31 2.96 -4.29 -11.66
N LYS A 32 3.75 -4.62 -10.63
CA LYS A 32 3.28 -5.36 -9.45
C LYS A 32 2.19 -4.60 -8.69
N LEU A 33 2.38 -3.30 -8.47
CA LEU A 33 1.42 -2.45 -7.75
C LEU A 33 0.11 -2.26 -8.52
N LYS A 34 0.13 -2.14 -9.85
CA LYS A 34 -1.10 -2.06 -10.66
C LYS A 34 -2.06 -3.23 -10.42
N ARG A 35 -1.52 -4.42 -10.12
CA ARG A 35 -2.33 -5.61 -9.79
C ARG A 35 -2.68 -5.67 -8.31
N ALA A 36 -1.70 -5.41 -7.44
CA ALA A 36 -1.85 -5.63 -6.00
C ALA A 36 -2.54 -4.49 -5.26
N TRP A 37 -2.44 -3.27 -5.80
CA TRP A 37 -2.93 -2.05 -5.17
C TRP A 37 -3.47 -1.06 -6.22
N PRO A 38 -4.49 -1.47 -7.01
CA PRO A 38 -5.14 -0.60 -7.97
C PRO A 38 -5.97 0.48 -7.27
N ASN A 39 -6.22 1.58 -7.97
CA ASN A 39 -7.24 2.53 -7.60
C ASN A 39 -8.60 2.02 -8.08
N VAL A 40 -9.50 1.74 -7.15
CA VAL A 40 -10.83 1.18 -7.44
C VAL A 40 -11.91 2.26 -7.62
N GLU A 41 -11.60 3.53 -7.32
CA GLU A 41 -12.52 4.66 -7.47
C GLU A 41 -12.33 5.39 -8.80
N THR A 42 -11.09 5.40 -9.31
CA THR A 42 -10.73 6.10 -10.55
C THR A 42 -9.67 5.31 -11.32
N ASP A 43 -9.57 5.52 -12.63
CA ASP A 43 -8.57 4.86 -13.50
C ASP A 43 -7.15 5.49 -13.39
N ASN A 44 -6.74 5.82 -12.16
CA ASN A 44 -5.42 6.40 -11.89
C ASN A 44 -4.81 5.84 -10.59
N ASP A 45 -4.07 4.75 -10.76
CA ASP A 45 -3.36 4.08 -9.66
C ASP A 45 -2.30 4.96 -9.00
N THR A 46 -1.60 5.78 -9.80
CA THR A 46 -0.52 6.62 -9.28
C THR A 46 -1.04 7.67 -8.31
N LYS A 47 -2.25 8.20 -8.53
CA LYS A 47 -2.91 9.12 -7.60
C LYS A 47 -3.18 8.47 -6.23
N LEU A 48 -3.55 7.19 -6.21
CA LEU A 48 -3.71 6.45 -4.96
C LEU A 48 -2.35 6.25 -4.28
N TRP A 49 -1.33 5.80 -5.01
CA TRP A 49 0.00 5.58 -4.45
C TRP A 49 0.62 6.86 -3.88
N GLU A 50 0.45 7.98 -4.58
CA GLU A 50 0.86 9.29 -4.11
C GLU A 50 0.14 9.67 -2.80
N HIS A 51 -1.18 9.52 -2.75
CA HIS A 51 -1.97 9.81 -1.55
C HIS A 51 -1.48 8.97 -0.36
N GLU A 52 -1.32 7.67 -0.56
CA GLU A 52 -0.93 6.73 0.49
C GLU A 52 0.50 6.98 0.99
N TRP A 53 1.44 7.27 0.08
CA TRP A 53 2.81 7.64 0.50
C TRP A 53 2.81 8.96 1.27
N ASN A 54 2.21 10.00 0.70
CA ASN A 54 2.23 11.34 1.30
C ASN A 54 1.49 11.37 2.64
N LYS A 55 0.41 10.62 2.80
CA LYS A 55 -0.36 10.59 4.05
C LYS A 55 0.19 9.58 5.07
N HIS A 56 0.63 8.40 4.64
CA HIS A 56 0.99 7.30 5.54
C HIS A 56 2.44 6.84 5.41
N GLY A 57 2.93 6.66 4.18
CA GLY A 57 4.28 6.13 3.93
C GLY A 57 5.41 6.97 4.54
N ARG A 58 5.31 8.31 4.48
CA ARG A 58 6.29 9.23 5.09
C ARG A 58 6.48 9.01 6.59
N CYS A 59 5.45 8.54 7.29
CA CYS A 59 5.55 8.22 8.72
C CYS A 59 6.47 7.03 9.03
N SER A 60 6.90 6.29 8.00
CA SER A 60 7.88 5.21 8.11
C SER A 60 9.22 5.52 7.42
N GLU A 61 9.43 6.73 6.90
CA GLU A 61 10.58 7.05 6.04
C GLU A 61 11.94 6.84 6.72
N GLY A 62 12.02 7.00 8.04
CA GLY A 62 13.23 6.71 8.82
C GLY A 62 13.63 5.22 8.86
N THR A 63 12.76 4.31 8.42
CA THR A 63 13.01 2.86 8.38
C THR A 63 12.78 2.28 6.99
N LEU A 64 11.77 2.76 6.26
CA LEU A 64 11.40 2.33 4.93
C LEU A 64 11.32 3.55 4.02
N ASN A 65 12.27 3.69 3.10
CA ASN A 65 12.13 4.68 2.03
C ASN A 65 10.93 4.34 1.11
N GLN A 66 10.57 5.24 0.21
CA GLN A 66 9.41 5.07 -0.67
C GLN A 66 9.40 3.72 -1.41
N THR A 67 10.52 3.33 -2.02
CA THR A 67 10.62 2.05 -2.74
C THR A 67 10.41 0.87 -1.80
N GLN A 68 11.05 0.86 -0.63
CA GLN A 68 10.92 -0.20 0.37
C GLN A 68 9.51 -0.29 0.95
N TYR A 69 8.84 0.85 1.17
CA TYR A 69 7.45 0.90 1.63
C TYR A 69 6.50 0.18 0.67
N PHE A 70 6.62 0.46 -0.64
CA PHE A 70 5.79 -0.19 -1.65
C PHE A 70 6.17 -1.66 -1.86
N GLN A 71 7.47 -2.01 -1.81
CA GLN A 71 7.91 -3.40 -1.83
C GLN A 71 7.35 -4.20 -0.65
N ARG A 72 7.40 -3.64 0.57
CA ARG A 72 6.86 -4.27 1.77
C ARG A 72 5.36 -4.48 1.66
N SER A 73 4.65 -3.46 1.17
CA SER A 73 3.20 -3.52 0.96
C SER A 73 2.82 -4.61 -0.05
N TYR A 74 3.53 -4.70 -1.17
CA TYR A 74 3.35 -5.77 -2.15
C TYR A 74 3.63 -7.15 -1.56
N SER A 75 4.73 -7.31 -0.81
CA SER A 75 5.05 -8.58 -0.17
C SER A 75 3.97 -9.03 0.81
N MET A 76 3.38 -8.10 1.58
CA MET A 76 2.27 -8.39 2.49
C MET A 76 1.01 -8.81 1.75
N TRP A 77 0.66 -8.14 0.64
CA TRP A 77 -0.47 -8.54 -0.21
C TRP A 77 -0.24 -9.95 -0.79
N ARG A 78 0.97 -10.23 -1.27
CA ARG A 78 1.32 -11.52 -1.88
C ARG A 78 1.29 -12.68 -0.89
N SER A 79 1.67 -12.44 0.37
CA SER A 79 1.71 -13.50 1.40
C SER A 79 0.34 -13.83 2.01
N HIS A 80 -0.69 -13.02 1.76
CA HIS A 80 -2.03 -13.21 2.34
C HIS A 80 -3.08 -13.22 1.22
N ASN A 81 -3.25 -14.37 0.56
CA ASN A 81 -4.31 -14.56 -0.42
C ASN A 81 -5.66 -14.74 0.28
N ILE A 82 -6.24 -13.64 0.76
CA ILE A 82 -7.49 -13.63 1.54
C ILE A 82 -8.62 -14.32 0.77
N THR A 83 -8.68 -14.14 -0.55
CA THR A 83 -9.69 -14.82 -1.40
C THR A 83 -9.60 -16.34 -1.28
N GLU A 84 -8.41 -16.91 -1.29
CA GLU A 84 -8.21 -18.35 -1.15
C GLU A 84 -8.45 -18.82 0.28
N ILE A 85 -7.98 -18.06 1.27
CA ILE A 85 -8.21 -18.34 2.69
C ILE A 85 -9.72 -18.43 2.98
N LEU A 86 -10.50 -17.45 2.51
CA LEU A 86 -11.95 -17.42 2.70
C LEU A 86 -12.65 -18.53 1.90
N ARG A 87 -12.23 -18.77 0.65
CA ARG A 87 -12.78 -19.85 -0.17
C ARG A 87 -12.60 -21.23 0.48
N ASN A 88 -11.43 -21.49 1.08
CA ASN A 88 -11.17 -22.75 1.79
C ASN A 88 -12.06 -22.92 3.03
N ALA A 89 -12.54 -21.81 3.61
CA ALA A 89 -13.55 -21.79 4.67
C ALA A 89 -15.00 -21.79 4.14
N SER A 90 -15.21 -22.03 2.84
CA SER A 90 -16.52 -21.92 2.16
C SER A 90 -17.19 -20.54 2.26
N ILE A 91 -16.40 -19.50 2.50
CA ILE A 91 -16.85 -18.11 2.49
C ILE A 91 -16.53 -17.53 1.11
N VAL A 92 -17.58 -17.33 0.30
CA VAL A 92 -17.46 -16.78 -1.05
C VAL A 92 -18.23 -15.48 -1.18
N PRO A 93 -17.76 -14.51 -1.99
CA PRO A 93 -18.54 -13.33 -2.30
C PRO A 93 -19.89 -13.72 -2.91
N HIS A 94 -20.98 -13.14 -2.40
CA HIS A 94 -22.30 -13.28 -2.98
C HIS A 94 -22.69 -11.96 -3.67
N PRO A 95 -23.29 -11.99 -4.87
CA PRO A 95 -23.86 -10.82 -5.53
C PRO A 95 -24.92 -10.11 -4.69
#